data_AF-A0A7C4IBC4-F1
#
_entry.id   AF-A0A7C4IBC4-F1
#
_cell.length_a   1.000
_cell.length_b   1.000
_cell.length_c   1.000
_cell.angle_alpha   90.00
_cell.angle_beta   90.00
_cell.angle_gamma   90.00
#
_symmetry.space_group_name_H-M   'P 1'
#
loop_
_entity.id
_entity.type
_entity.pdbx_description
1 polymer ?
#
loop_
_entity_poly.entity_id
_entity_poly.type
_entity_poly.pdbx_seq_one_letter_code
_entity_poly.pdbx_strand_id
1 'polypeptide(L)' 'MDLDGDAGEELNVAPGQITFAAYLGNTLRYDADLGQGVTFKADIRDPRHHSQLAIGTRVRLAFSAADTVAIAAEA' A
#
# COMPACT_ATOMS: atom_id res chain seq x y z
N MET A 1 17.12 26.02 20.48
CA MET A 1 17.12 24.59 20.81
C MET A 1 15.88 24.35 21.62
N ASP A 2 14.84 23.87 20.95
CA ASP A 2 13.67 23.23 21.53
C ASP A 2 13.49 21.93 20.73
N LEU A 3 13.25 20.84 21.45
CA LEU A 3 13.51 19.45 21.07
C LEU A 3 12.19 18.73 20.71
N ASP A 4 11.48 19.20 19.69
CA ASP A 4 10.26 18.51 19.24
C ASP A 4 10.54 17.77 17.93
N GLY A 5 11.45 16.79 18.03
CA GLY A 5 11.65 15.78 17.01
C GLY A 5 10.56 14.72 17.08
N ASP A 6 9.36 15.06 16.63
CA ASP A 6 8.39 14.08 16.15
C ASP A 6 7.84 14.58 14.81
N ALA A 7 8.72 14.60 13.80
CA ALA A 7 8.27 14.60 12.43
C ALA A 7 7.71 13.20 12.17
N GLY A 8 6.43 13.00 12.49
CA GLY A 8 5.74 11.75 12.24
C GLY A 8 6.09 11.21 10.85
N GLU A 9 6.29 9.90 10.76
CA GLU A 9 6.85 9.24 9.58
C GLU A 9 6.26 9.77 8.28
N GLU A 10 7.12 10.21 7.35
CA GLU A 10 6.66 10.72 6.05
C GLU A 10 6.08 9.55 5.24
N LEU A 11 4.77 9.60 4.97
CA LEU A 11 4.05 8.56 4.25
C LEU A 11 3.70 9.01 2.83
N ASN A 12 4.00 8.14 1.87
CA ASN A 12 3.36 8.18 0.56
C ASN A 12 1.93 7.66 0.70
N VAL A 13 0.94 8.41 0.20
CA VAL A 13 -0.48 8.02 0.29
C VAL A 13 -1.15 8.12 -1.07
N ALA A 14 -1.86 7.06 -1.47
CA ALA A 14 -2.63 7.03 -2.71
C ALA A 14 -4.05 6.48 -2.48
N PRO A 15 -5.10 7.16 -2.98
CA PRO A 15 -6.44 6.60 -3.02
C PRO A 15 -6.53 5.52 -4.10
N GLY A 16 -7.31 4.47 -3.86
CA GLY A 16 -7.53 3.41 -4.84
C GLY A 16 -8.76 2.56 -4.57
N GLN A 17 -8.95 1.54 -5.40
CA GLN A 17 -10.01 0.55 -5.24
C GLN A 17 -9.44 -0.86 -5.37
N ILE A 18 -9.81 -1.77 -4.48
CA ILE A 18 -9.40 -3.18 -4.57
C ILE A 18 -10.01 -3.81 -5.83
N THR A 19 -9.16 -4.31 -6.71
CA THR A 19 -9.55 -5.01 -7.95
C THR A 19 -9.26 -6.51 -7.88
N PHE A 20 -8.34 -6.92 -7.01
CA PHE A 20 -8.00 -8.31 -6.76
C PHE A 20 -7.69 -8.55 -5.29
N ALA A 21 -8.08 -9.71 -4.76
CA ALA A 21 -7.73 -10.13 -3.42
C ALA A 21 -7.67 -11.66 -3.34
N ALA A 22 -6.52 -12.23 -2.95
CA ALA A 22 -6.36 -13.68 -2.84
C ALA A 22 -5.33 -14.09 -1.79
N TYR A 23 -5.60 -15.21 -1.12
CA TYR A 23 -4.61 -15.87 -0.26
C TYR A 23 -3.62 -16.68 -1.12
N LEU A 24 -2.33 -16.34 -0.99
CA LEU A 24 -1.19 -17.02 -1.58
C LEU A 24 -0.36 -17.65 -0.45
N GLY A 25 -0.80 -18.80 0.05
CA GLY A 25 -0.22 -19.42 1.24
C GLY A 25 -0.50 -18.60 2.51
N ASN A 26 0.55 -18.11 3.17
CA ASN A 26 0.45 -17.27 4.37
C ASN A 26 0.40 -15.75 4.09
N THR A 27 0.27 -15.38 2.81
CA THR A 27 0.23 -13.99 2.36
C THR A 27 -1.13 -13.70 1.75
N LEU A 28 -1.74 -12.58 2.11
CA LEU A 28 -2.89 -12.03 1.41
C LEU A 28 -2.40 -10.97 0.42
N ARG A 29 -2.57 -11.26 -0.88
CA ARG A 29 -2.26 -10.34 -1.98
C ARG A 29 -3.49 -9.49 -2.26
N TYR A 30 -3.29 -8.17 -2.33
CA TYR A 30 -4.21 -7.24 -2.96
C TYR A 30 -3.58 -6.62 -4.20
N ASP A 31 -4.39 -6.45 -5.25
CA ASP A 31 -4.13 -5.43 -6.25
C ASP A 31 -5.19 -4.33 -6.10
N ALA A 32 -4.74 -3.08 -6.15
CA ALA A 32 -5.59 -1.91 -6.14
C ALA A 32 -5.34 -1.07 -7.40
N ASP A 33 -6.42 -0.66 -8.06
CA ASP A 33 -6.36 0.33 -9.12
C ASP A 33 -6.23 1.73 -8.50
N LEU A 34 -5.18 2.47 -8.89
CA LEU A 34 -4.96 3.87 -8.52
C LEU A 34 -5.44 4.84 -9.61
N GLY A 35 -5.96 4.33 -10.73
CA GLY A 35 -6.31 5.08 -11.91
C GLY A 35 -5.13 5.27 -12.87
N GLN A 36 -5.41 5.79 -14.07
CA GLN A 36 -4.41 6.07 -15.11
C GLN A 36 -3.54 4.85 -15.50
N GLY A 37 -4.09 3.64 -15.37
CA GLY A 37 -3.36 2.40 -15.66
C GLY A 37 -2.35 1.99 -14.58
N VAL A 38 -2.34 2.65 -13.43
CA VAL A 38 -1.43 2.33 -12.32
C VAL A 38 -2.07 1.31 -11.40
N THR A 39 -1.41 0.16 -11.23
CA THR A 39 -1.80 -0.86 -10.25
C THR A 39 -0.82 -0.89 -9.09
N PHE A 40 -1.33 -0.75 -7.88
CA PHE A 40 -0.57 -0.96 -6.65
C PHE A 40 -0.79 -2.38 -6.13
N LYS A 41 0.29 -3.13 -5.88
CA LYS A 41 0.22 -4.49 -5.37
C LYS A 41 0.74 -4.52 -3.94
N ALA A 42 -0.03 -5.09 -3.02
CA ALA A 42 0.32 -5.19 -1.62
C ALA A 42 0.25 -6.65 -1.14
N ASP A 43 1.33 -7.11 -0.51
CA ASP A 43 1.43 -8.43 0.11
C ASP A 43 1.40 -8.28 1.64
N ILE A 44 0.31 -8.74 2.27
CA ILE A 44 0.14 -8.71 3.72
C ILE A 44 0.46 -10.09 4.31
N ARG A 45 1.47 -10.15 5.18
CA ARG A 45 1.86 -11.40 5.87
C ARG A 45 1.08 -11.58 7.17
N ASP A 46 0.87 -12.84 7.55
CA ASP A 46 0.09 -13.23 8.74
C ASP A 46 -1.30 -12.56 8.85
N PRO A 47 -2.14 -12.71 7.81
CA PRO A 47 -3.45 -12.06 7.76
C PRO A 47 -4.47 -12.63 8.75
N ARG A 48 -4.08 -13.60 9.60
CA ARG A 48 -4.98 -14.43 10.43
C ARG A 48 -5.89 -13.64 11.38
N HIS A 49 -5.59 -12.37 11.61
CA HIS A 49 -6.32 -11.48 12.52
C HIS A 49 -7.16 -10.41 11.80
N HIS A 50 -7.21 -10.41 10.46
CA HIS A 50 -7.92 -9.40 9.67
C HIS A 50 -8.86 -10.03 8.64
N SER A 51 -10.08 -9.50 8.54
CA SER A 51 -11.02 -9.87 7.47
C SER A 51 -10.53 -9.30 6.14
N GLN A 52 -10.52 -10.14 5.09
CA GLN A 52 -10.20 -9.72 3.74
C GLN A 52 -11.20 -8.66 3.25
N LEU A 53 -10.69 -7.57 2.66
CA LEU A 53 -11.49 -6.55 2.02
C LEU A 53 -12.08 -7.09 0.71
N ALA A 54 -13.35 -6.78 0.46
CA ALA A 54 -14.02 -7.19 -0.76
C ALA A 54 -13.47 -6.45 -1.98
N ILE A 55 -13.50 -7.09 -3.15
CA ILE A 55 -13.28 -6.41 -4.44
C ILE A 55 -14.30 -5.28 -4.59
N GLY A 56 -13.86 -4.14 -5.12
CA GLY A 56 -14.64 -2.91 -5.22
C GLY A 56 -14.54 -1.99 -4.00
N THR A 57 -13.90 -2.43 -2.90
CA THR A 57 -13.70 -1.59 -1.71
C THR A 57 -12.79 -0.41 -2.03
N ARG A 58 -13.22 0.81 -1.71
CA ARG A 58 -12.37 2.01 -1.76
C ARG A 58 -11.39 2.00 -0.59
N VAL A 59 -10.12 2.23 -0.87
CA VAL A 59 -9.03 2.18 0.10
C VAL A 59 -8.11 3.38 -0.04
N ARG A 60 -7.33 3.65 1.01
CA ARG A 60 -6.13 4.49 0.94
C ARG A 60 -4.94 3.59 1.22
N LEU A 61 -4.02 3.54 0.28
CA LEU A 61 -2.74 2.86 0.44
C LEU A 61 -1.76 3.85 1.02
N ALA A 62 -1.03 3.43 2.05
CA ALA A 62 0.00 4.22 2.70
C ALA A 62 1.25 3.38 2.91
N PHE A 63 2.42 3.94 2.63
CA PHE A 63 3.72 3.31 2.83
C PHE A 63 4.77 4.36 3.18
N SER A 64 5.79 3.96 3.94
CA SER A 64 6.86 4.86 4.35
C SER A 64 7.65 5.36 3.14
N ALA A 65 7.87 6.67 3.08
CA ALA A 65 8.79 7.25 2.09
C ALA A 65 10.22 6.71 2.30
N ALA A 66 10.60 6.41 3.54
CA ALA A 66 11.92 5.85 3.86
C ALA A 66 12.11 4.43 3.31
N ASP A 67 11.04 3.66 3.15
CA ASP A 67 11.07 2.28 2.62
C ASP A 67 10.85 2.23 1.09
N THR A 68 10.97 3.36 0.41
CA THR A 68 10.70 3.47 -1.03
C THR A 68 11.99 3.63 -1.83
N VAL A 69 12.18 2.80 -2.84
CA VAL A 69 13.24 2.97 -3.84
C VAL A 69 12.63 3.45 -5.15
N ALA A 70 12.89 4.71 -5.52
CA ALA A 70 12.49 5.26 -6.81
C ALA A 70 13.44 4.79 -7.92
N ILE A 71 12.88 4.30 -9.02
CA ILE A 71 13.63 3.93 -10.23
C ILE A 71 13.32 4.98 -11.29
N ALA A 72 14.35 5.63 -11.83
CA ALA A 72 14.19 6.58 -12.93
C ALA A 72 13.76 5.83 -14.21
N ALA A 73 12.85 6.43 -14.98
CA ALA A 73 12.59 5.95 -16.32
C ALA A 73 13.83 6.16 -17.20
N GLU A 74 14.19 5.17 -18.02
CA GLU A 74 15.17 5.39 -19.08
C GLU A 74 14.60 6.41 -20.08
N ALA A 75 15.45 7.35 -20.51
CA ALA A 75 15.09 8.48 -21.37
C ALA A 75 14.84 8.08 -22.82
#